data_AF-A0A353VLQ5-F1
#
_entry.id   AF-A0A353VLQ5-F1
#
_cell.length_a   1.000
_cell.length_b   1.000
_cell.length_c   1.000
_cell.angle_alpha   90.00
_cell.angle_beta   90.00
_cell.angle_gamma   90.00
#
_symmetry.space_group_name_H-M   'P 1'
#
loop_
_entity.id
_entity.type
_entity.pdbx_description
1 polymer ?
#
loop_
_entity_poly.entity_id
_entity_poly.type
_entity_poly.pdbx_seq_one_letter_code
_entity_poly.pdbx_strand_id
1 'polypeptide(L)'
;MELVTPGIGLIFWTTIVFLVLVWLLQKFAWKPILNAVNDREESITKALDAAEEAKKELEQLQASNEELLREAREERDRMLKEAREVKDQMISEAKGKAREEADFLMKQARESIESEKSKAIMELKNQVAEMSIDIAGKILRENLTSDESQHRLAEKYVNDINLN
;
A
#
# COMPACT_ATOMS: atom_id res chain seq x y z
N MET A 1 -20.44 93.39 65.66
CA MET A 1 -20.41 92.01 65.13
C MET A 1 -21.79 91.67 64.58
N GLU A 2 -22.10 92.09 63.35
CA GLU A 2 -23.38 91.81 62.67
C GLU A 2 -23.15 91.40 61.19
N LEU A 3 -22.04 90.73 60.88
CA LEU A 3 -21.62 90.44 59.51
C LEU A 3 -21.46 88.94 59.20
N VAL A 4 -21.99 88.04 60.04
CA VAL A 4 -21.84 86.58 59.82
C VAL A 4 -23.13 85.78 60.01
N THR A 5 -24.28 86.43 60.17
CA THR A 5 -25.57 85.75 60.01
C THR A 5 -26.12 86.15 58.65
N PRO A 6 -26.06 85.27 57.63
CA PRO A 6 -26.74 85.56 56.39
C PRO A 6 -28.20 85.86 56.71
N GLY A 7 -28.72 86.98 56.19
CA GLY A 7 -30.11 87.37 56.43
C GLY A 7 -31.03 86.19 56.10
N ILE A 8 -32.09 86.00 56.90
CA ILE A 8 -32.98 84.82 56.82
C ILE A 8 -33.46 84.56 55.37
N GLY A 9 -33.63 85.61 54.56
CA GLY A 9 -33.95 85.49 53.13
C GLY A 9 -32.88 84.80 52.27
N LEU A 10 -31.58 85.05 52.51
CA LEU A 10 -30.49 84.39 51.78
C LEU A 10 -30.44 82.89 52.07
N ILE A 11 -30.61 82.50 53.34
CA ILE A 11 -30.65 81.09 53.74
C ILE A 11 -31.85 80.39 53.06
N PHE A 12 -33.03 81.00 53.12
CA PHE A 12 -34.24 80.45 52.50
C PHE A 12 -34.09 80.22 50.99
N TRP A 13 -33.64 81.22 50.24
CA TRP A 13 -33.43 81.08 48.79
C TRP A 13 -32.30 80.08 48.46
N THR A 14 -31.22 80.06 49.24
CA THR A 14 -30.13 79.09 49.04
C THR A 14 -30.61 77.66 49.28
N THR A 15 -31.43 77.42 50.31
CA THR A 15 -32.03 76.10 50.57
C THR A 15 -32.98 75.68 49.45
N ILE A 16 -33.82 76.59 48.94
CA ILE A 16 -34.68 76.31 47.78
C ILE A 16 -33.85 75.92 46.56
N VAL A 17 -32.83 76.70 46.22
CA VAL A 17 -31.95 76.42 45.06
C VAL A 17 -31.22 75.10 45.26
N PHE A 18 -30.75 74.80 46.48
CA PHE A 18 -30.12 73.52 46.80
C PHE A 18 -31.09 72.34 46.64
N LEU A 19 -32.34 72.45 47.12
CA LEU A 19 -33.35 71.41 46.96
C LEU A 19 -33.73 71.20 45.49
N VAL A 20 -33.86 72.27 44.71
CA VAL A 20 -34.08 72.19 43.26
C VAL A 20 -32.89 71.52 42.56
N LEU A 21 -31.66 71.87 42.93
CA LEU A 21 -30.45 71.24 42.40
C LEU A 21 -30.40 69.74 42.73
N VAL A 22 -30.67 69.36 43.98
CA VAL A 22 -30.71 67.95 44.41
C VAL A 22 -31.78 67.18 43.64
N TRP A 23 -32.97 67.77 43.45
CA TRP A 23 -34.05 67.15 42.67
C TRP A 23 -33.66 66.96 41.19
N LEU A 24 -33.00 67.96 40.59
CA LEU A 24 -32.46 67.84 39.23
C LEU A 24 -31.38 66.77 39.16
N LEU A 25 -30.41 66.74 40.08
CA LEU A 25 -29.34 65.73 40.08
C LEU A 25 -29.90 64.32 40.30
N GLN A 26 -30.88 64.15 41.19
CA GLN A 26 -31.53 62.87 41.42
C GLN A 26 -32.22 62.35 40.15
N LYS A 27 -32.86 63.23 39.38
CA LYS A 27 -33.54 62.84 38.13
C LYS A 27 -32.58 62.64 36.96
N PHE A 28 -31.56 63.49 36.82
CA PHE A 28 -30.71 63.55 35.63
C PHE A 28 -29.37 62.82 35.76
N ALA A 29 -28.72 62.82 36.94
CA ALA A 29 -27.38 62.24 37.11
C ALA A 29 -27.42 60.77 37.57
N TRP A 30 -28.42 60.37 38.34
CA TRP A 30 -28.47 59.01 38.92
C TRP A 30 -28.65 57.91 37.88
N LYS A 31 -29.53 58.13 36.89
CA LYS A 31 -29.76 57.19 35.78
C LYS A 31 -28.50 56.91 34.94
N PRO A 32 -27.80 57.90 34.38
CA PRO A 32 -26.62 57.64 33.55
C PRO A 32 -25.46 57.02 34.34
N ILE A 33 -25.30 57.33 35.63
CA ILE A 33 -24.25 56.71 36.47
C ILE A 33 -24.54 55.23 36.67
N LEU A 34 -25.77 54.86 37.05
CA LEU A 34 -26.15 53.45 37.22
C LEU A 34 -26.07 52.68 35.91
N ASN A 35 -26.50 53.28 34.79
CA ASN A 35 -26.37 52.67 33.48
C ASN A 35 -24.90 52.40 33.14
N ALA A 36 -24.00 53.36 33.35
CA ALA A 36 -22.57 53.15 33.06
C ALA A 36 -21.94 52.05 33.92
N VAL A 37 -22.39 51.88 35.18
CA VAL A 37 -21.94 50.79 36.05
C VAL A 37 -22.49 49.45 35.57
N ASN A 38 -23.78 49.38 35.24
CA ASN A 38 -24.42 48.16 34.74
C ASN A 38 -23.83 47.73 33.38
N ASP A 39 -23.62 48.67 32.46
CA ASP A 39 -23.01 48.40 31.15
C ASP A 39 -21.59 47.82 31.32
N ARG A 40 -20.84 48.35 32.30
CA ARG A 40 -19.51 47.83 32.63
C ARG A 40 -19.58 46.44 33.24
N GLU A 41 -20.50 46.20 34.16
CA GLU A 41 -20.72 44.88 34.76
C GLU A 41 -21.10 43.85 33.68
N GLU A 42 -22.08 44.18 32.84
CA GLU A 42 -22.51 43.32 31.73
C GLU A 42 -21.37 43.04 30.75
N SER A 43 -20.58 44.06 30.40
CA SER A 43 -19.42 43.86 29.51
C SER A 43 -18.36 42.97 30.13
N ILE A 44 -18.11 43.05 31.44
CA ILE A 44 -17.14 42.21 32.13
C ILE A 44 -17.65 40.76 32.17
N THR A 45 -18.92 40.57 32.55
CA THR A 45 -19.53 39.23 32.59
C THR A 45 -19.49 38.59 31.21
N LYS A 46 -19.89 39.30 30.15
CA LYS A 46 -19.81 38.79 28.78
C LYS A 46 -18.37 38.43 28.36
N ALA A 47 -17.39 39.24 28.74
CA ALA A 47 -15.99 38.97 28.42
C ALA A 47 -15.46 37.73 29.17
N LEU A 48 -15.88 37.53 30.42
CA LEU A 48 -15.53 36.35 31.22
C LEU A 48 -16.20 35.09 30.67
N ASP A 49 -17.50 35.15 30.35
CA ASP A 49 -18.25 34.04 29.77
C ASP A 49 -17.64 33.62 28.42
N ALA A 50 -17.32 34.58 27.55
CA ALA A 50 -16.66 34.31 26.28
C ALA A 50 -15.26 33.70 26.45
N ALA A 51 -14.50 34.12 27.47
CA ALA A 51 -13.20 33.54 27.76
C ALA A 51 -13.31 32.10 28.29
N GLU A 52 -14.32 31.80 29.11
CA GLU A 52 -14.58 30.46 29.60
C GLU A 52 -15.05 29.52 28.48
N GLU A 53 -15.95 30.00 27.60
CA GLU A 53 -16.39 29.27 26.42
C GLU A 53 -15.22 28.96 25.48
N ALA A 54 -14.39 29.96 25.16
CA ALA A 54 -13.19 29.78 24.33
C ALA A 54 -12.21 28.76 24.95
N LYS A 55 -12.04 28.77 26.27
CA LYS A 55 -11.19 27.80 26.97
C LYS A 55 -11.75 26.38 26.83
N LYS A 56 -13.07 26.22 27.01
CA LYS A 56 -13.75 24.93 26.86
C LYS A 56 -13.67 24.40 25.43
N GLU A 57 -13.86 25.27 24.44
CA GLU A 57 -13.70 24.91 23.03
C GLU A 57 -12.26 24.48 22.72
N LEU A 58 -11.25 25.17 23.26
CA LEU A 58 -9.86 24.77 23.11
C LEU A 58 -9.56 23.40 23.72
N GLU A 59 -10.07 23.13 24.93
CA GLU A 59 -9.92 21.81 25.58
C GLU A 59 -10.60 20.70 24.75
N GLN A 60 -11.80 20.96 24.22
CA GLN A 60 -12.49 20.03 23.32
C GLN A 60 -11.72 19.81 22.01
N LEU A 61 -11.20 20.88 21.41
CA LEU A 61 -10.42 20.79 20.19
C LEU A 61 -9.13 19.99 20.41
N GLN A 62 -8.44 20.22 21.52
CA GLN A 62 -7.25 19.45 21.90
C GLN A 62 -7.58 17.95 22.05
N ALA A 63 -8.64 17.62 22.79
CA ALA A 63 -9.07 16.23 22.96
C ALA A 63 -9.42 15.58 21.62
N SER A 64 -10.14 16.29 20.74
CA SER A 64 -10.49 15.79 19.40
C SER A 64 -9.25 15.59 18.50
N ASN A 65 -8.24 16.46 18.63
CA ASN A 65 -7.00 16.37 17.87
C ASN A 65 -6.16 15.17 18.35
N GLU A 66 -6.06 14.97 19.67
CA GLU A 66 -5.39 13.79 20.24
C GLU A 66 -6.06 12.49 19.81
N GLU A 67 -7.39 12.45 19.80
CA GLU A 67 -8.16 11.30 19.29
C GLU A 67 -7.88 11.05 17.80
N LEU A 68 -7.96 12.10 16.97
CA LEU A 68 -7.69 12.00 15.53
C LEU A 68 -6.25 11.52 15.26
N LEU A 69 -5.27 11.99 16.04
CA LEU A 69 -3.88 11.54 15.94
C LEU A 69 -3.72 10.07 16.35
N ARG A 70 -4.48 9.60 17.35
CA ARG A 70 -4.50 8.19 17.73
C ARG A 70 -5.09 7.33 16.62
N GLU A 71 -6.28 7.69 16.12
CA GLU A 71 -6.93 6.99 15.01
C GLU A 71 -6.04 6.94 13.77
N ALA A 72 -5.39 8.05 13.41
CA ALA A 72 -4.46 8.10 12.29
C ALA A 72 -3.25 7.17 12.47
N ARG A 73 -2.73 7.02 13.70
CA ARG A 73 -1.64 6.08 13.99
C ARG A 73 -2.11 4.63 13.92
N GLU A 74 -3.29 4.32 14.44
CA GLU A 74 -3.88 2.98 14.36
C GLU A 74 -4.16 2.58 12.91
N GLU A 75 -4.73 3.48 12.10
CA GLU A 75 -4.95 3.26 10.68
C GLU A 75 -3.63 3.05 9.93
N ARG A 76 -2.61 3.88 10.21
CA ARG A 76 -1.27 3.69 9.64
C ARG A 76 -0.72 2.31 9.97
N ASP A 77 -0.84 1.88 11.22
CA ASP A 77 -0.30 0.58 11.65
C ASP A 77 -1.05 -0.59 11.03
N ARG A 78 -2.38 -0.47 10.89
CA ARG A 78 -3.21 -1.40 10.11
C ARG A 78 -2.76 -1.47 8.66
N MET A 79 -2.65 -0.33 7.97
CA MET A 79 -2.18 -0.28 6.57
C MET A 79 -0.79 -0.90 6.41
N LEU A 80 0.14 -0.63 7.33
CA LEU A 80 1.49 -1.21 7.27
C LEU A 80 1.48 -2.72 7.50
N LYS A 81 0.60 -3.22 8.37
CA LYS A 81 0.43 -4.66 8.60
C LYS A 81 -0.14 -5.34 7.36
N GLU A 82 -1.23 -4.80 6.80
CA GLU A 82 -1.85 -5.31 5.58
C GLU A 82 -0.86 -5.31 4.41
N ALA A 83 -0.09 -4.23 4.23
CA ALA A 83 0.93 -4.15 3.20
C ALA A 83 2.01 -5.24 3.35
N ARG A 84 2.40 -5.58 4.59
CA ARG A 84 3.35 -6.68 4.85
C ARG A 84 2.75 -8.03 4.51
N GLU A 85 1.51 -8.28 4.93
CA GLU A 85 0.79 -9.52 4.63
C GLU A 85 0.61 -9.72 3.13
N VAL A 86 0.18 -8.69 2.40
CA VAL A 86 0.04 -8.72 0.93
C VAL A 86 1.40 -8.97 0.26
N LYS A 87 2.46 -8.31 0.72
CA LYS A 87 3.82 -8.51 0.19
C LYS A 87 4.30 -9.95 0.43
N ASP A 88 4.10 -10.50 1.62
CA ASP A 88 4.52 -11.87 1.94
C ASP A 88 3.70 -12.90 1.15
N GLN A 89 2.39 -12.66 0.99
CA GLN A 89 1.50 -13.48 0.14
C GLN A 89 1.97 -13.45 -1.33
N MET A 90 2.24 -12.27 -1.88
CA MET A 90 2.73 -12.10 -3.25
C MET A 90 4.06 -12.84 -3.48
N ILE A 91 4.99 -12.76 -2.52
CA ILE A 91 6.26 -13.49 -2.60
C ILE A 91 6.02 -15.01 -2.56
N SER A 92 5.10 -15.48 -1.71
CA SER A 92 4.74 -16.90 -1.61
C SER A 92 4.14 -17.41 -2.93
N GLU A 93 3.18 -16.68 -3.49
CA GLU A 93 2.56 -17.00 -4.77
C GLU A 93 3.55 -16.98 -5.93
N ALA A 94 4.43 -15.97 -5.99
CA ALA A 94 5.47 -15.88 -7.01
C ALA A 94 6.44 -17.07 -6.91
N LYS A 95 6.86 -17.46 -5.70
CA LYS A 95 7.68 -18.66 -5.49
C LYS A 95 6.96 -19.94 -5.88
N GLY A 96 5.65 -20.04 -5.61
CA GLY A 96 4.82 -21.16 -6.02
C GLY A 96 4.79 -21.32 -7.54
N LYS A 97 4.45 -20.24 -8.25
CA LYS A 97 4.42 -20.20 -9.72
C LYS A 97 5.79 -20.51 -10.32
N ALA A 98 6.86 -19.93 -9.77
CA ALA A 98 8.21 -20.18 -10.26
C ALA A 98 8.62 -21.66 -10.10
N ARG A 99 8.21 -22.34 -9.03
CA ARG A 99 8.46 -23.78 -8.85
C ARG A 99 7.67 -24.61 -9.86
N GLU A 100 6.39 -24.30 -10.06
CA GLU A 100 5.54 -24.99 -11.03
C GLU A 100 6.09 -24.86 -12.46
N GLU A 101 6.52 -23.65 -12.84
CA GLU A 101 7.13 -23.40 -14.15
C GLU A 101 8.50 -24.09 -14.29
N ALA A 102 9.31 -24.10 -13.24
CA ALA A 102 10.58 -24.84 -13.23
C ALA A 102 10.36 -26.36 -13.38
N ASP A 103 9.39 -26.94 -12.68
CA ASP A 103 9.05 -28.35 -12.77
C ASP A 103 8.52 -28.70 -14.17
N PHE A 104 7.70 -27.83 -14.75
CA PHE A 104 7.22 -27.97 -16.13
C PHE A 104 8.37 -27.95 -17.15
N LEU A 105 9.29 -26.98 -17.05
CA LEU A 105 10.47 -26.89 -17.92
C LEU A 105 11.38 -28.10 -17.76
N MET A 106 11.62 -28.56 -16.52
CA MET A 106 12.42 -29.75 -16.25
C MET A 106 11.81 -31.01 -16.86
N LYS A 107 10.48 -31.15 -16.81
CA LYS A 107 9.77 -32.26 -17.45
C LYS A 107 9.94 -32.20 -18.98
N GLN A 108 9.70 -31.04 -19.58
CA GLN A 108 9.85 -30.84 -21.03
C GLN A 108 11.29 -31.10 -21.50
N ALA A 109 12.29 -30.67 -20.71
CA ALA A 109 13.70 -30.93 -20.99
C ALA A 109 14.01 -32.44 -20.96
N ARG A 110 13.49 -33.17 -19.97
CA ARG A 110 13.66 -34.65 -19.90
C ARG A 110 13.02 -35.36 -21.09
N GLU A 111 11.81 -34.95 -21.48
CA GLU A 111 11.13 -35.50 -22.66
C GLU A 111 11.93 -35.23 -23.95
N SER A 112 12.48 -34.03 -24.07
CA SER A 112 13.33 -33.65 -25.21
C SER A 112 14.63 -34.47 -25.24
N ILE A 113 15.29 -34.66 -24.09
CA ILE A 113 16.50 -35.47 -23.95
C ILE A 113 16.24 -36.93 -24.33
N GLU A 114 15.14 -37.53 -23.87
CA GLU A 114 14.78 -38.91 -24.25
C GLU A 114 14.49 -39.03 -25.74
N SER A 115 13.82 -38.04 -26.35
CA SER A 115 13.60 -38.00 -27.79
C SER A 115 14.92 -37.94 -28.57
N GLU A 116 15.82 -37.03 -28.20
CA GLU A 116 17.14 -36.88 -28.84
C GLU A 116 18.01 -38.12 -28.65
N LYS A 117 17.99 -38.74 -27.46
CA LYS A 117 18.66 -40.02 -27.22
C LYS A 117 18.13 -41.12 -28.13
N SER A 118 16.81 -41.21 -28.32
CA SER A 118 16.21 -42.19 -29.22
C SER A 118 16.67 -41.98 -30.67
N LYS A 119 16.70 -40.72 -31.14
CA LYS A 119 17.22 -40.35 -32.46
C LYS A 119 18.69 -40.74 -32.62
N ALA A 120 19.54 -40.40 -31.64
CA ALA A 120 20.96 -40.75 -31.66
C ALA A 120 21.20 -42.27 -31.69
N ILE A 121 20.39 -43.04 -30.96
CA ILE A 121 20.45 -44.52 -31.01
C ILE A 121 20.04 -45.04 -32.39
N MET A 122 18.99 -44.47 -33.00
CA MET A 122 18.60 -44.84 -34.37
C MET A 122 19.69 -44.54 -35.38
N GLU A 123 20.30 -43.37 -35.30
CA GLU A 123 21.41 -42.96 -36.17
C GLU A 123 22.61 -43.90 -36.01
N LEU A 124 22.98 -44.23 -34.77
CA LEU A 124 24.04 -45.21 -34.48
C LEU A 124 23.72 -46.59 -35.07
N LYS A 125 22.48 -47.08 -34.95
CA LYS A 125 22.06 -48.36 -35.54
C LYS A 125 22.21 -48.36 -37.06
N ASN A 126 21.82 -47.28 -37.72
CA ASN A 126 21.97 -47.15 -39.17
C ASN A 126 23.45 -47.17 -39.58
N GLN A 127 24.28 -46.43 -38.85
CA GLN A 127 25.72 -46.35 -39.14
C GLN A 127 26.43 -47.70 -38.90
N VAL A 128 26.03 -48.45 -37.87
CA VAL A 128 26.53 -49.82 -37.63
C VAL A 128 26.06 -50.78 -38.72
N ALA A 129 24.81 -50.67 -39.18
CA ALA A 129 24.30 -51.50 -40.28
C ALA A 129 25.08 -51.24 -41.58
N GLU A 130 25.34 -49.97 -41.91
CA GLU A 130 26.14 -49.58 -43.07
C GLU A 130 27.57 -50.14 -42.98
N MET A 131 28.25 -49.95 -41.84
CA MET A 131 29.59 -50.53 -41.61
C MET A 131 29.58 -52.06 -41.72
N SER A 132 28.52 -52.72 -41.25
CA SER A 132 28.39 -54.18 -41.31
C SER A 132 28.26 -54.68 -42.75
N ILE A 133 27.46 -53.98 -43.57
CA ILE A 133 27.32 -54.27 -45.01
C ILE A 133 28.66 -54.06 -45.73
N ASP A 134 29.38 -52.97 -45.42
CA ASP A 134 30.68 -52.69 -45.99
C ASP A 134 31.72 -53.77 -45.66
N ILE A 135 31.76 -54.22 -44.40
CA ILE A 135 32.63 -55.32 -43.97
C ILE A 135 32.24 -56.62 -44.66
N ALA A 136 30.95 -56.97 -44.70
CA ALA A 136 30.47 -58.17 -45.39
C ALA A 136 30.82 -58.14 -46.87
N GLY A 137 30.70 -56.98 -47.52
CA GLY A 137 31.11 -56.79 -48.91
C GLY A 137 32.61 -56.94 -49.13
N LYS A 138 33.45 -56.47 -48.21
CA LYS A 138 34.92 -56.69 -48.25
C LYS A 138 35.28 -58.17 -48.09
N ILE A 139 34.70 -58.85 -47.10
CA ILE A 139 34.93 -60.29 -46.86
C ILE A 139 34.47 -61.12 -48.06
N LEU A 140 33.30 -60.80 -48.65
CA LEU A 140 32.79 -61.50 -49.82
C LEU A 140 33.72 -61.33 -51.04
N ARG A 141 34.20 -60.10 -51.29
CA ARG A 141 35.19 -59.83 -52.35
C ARG A 141 36.49 -60.61 -52.14
N GLU A 142 36.96 -60.70 -50.90
CA GLU A 142 38.18 -61.45 -50.56
C GLU A 142 37.99 -62.95 -50.76
N ASN A 143 36.84 -63.53 -50.39
CA ASN A 143 36.54 -64.96 -50.58
C ASN A 143 36.26 -65.35 -52.05
N LEU A 144 35.82 -64.41 -52.88
CA LEU A 144 35.55 -64.61 -54.32
C LEU A 144 36.75 -64.27 -55.21
N THR A 145 37.96 -64.26 -54.67
CA THR A 145 39.19 -63.98 -55.44
C THR A 145 39.63 -65.11 -56.36
N SER A 146 39.16 -66.35 -56.17
CA SER A 146 39.49 -67.49 -57.03
C SER A 146 38.35 -67.88 -57.97
N ASP A 147 38.71 -68.29 -59.19
CA ASP A 147 37.76 -68.70 -60.24
C ASP A 147 36.89 -69.89 -59.80
N GLU A 148 37.46 -70.78 -58.98
CA GLU A 148 36.77 -71.94 -58.40
C GLU A 148 35.70 -71.55 -57.37
N SER A 149 35.94 -70.51 -56.53
CA SER A 149 34.93 -70.04 -55.58
C SER A 149 33.80 -69.27 -56.27
N GLN A 150 34.08 -68.56 -57.36
CA GLN A 150 33.06 -67.93 -58.22
C GLN A 150 32.19 -68.97 -58.94
N HIS A 151 32.80 -70.01 -59.51
CA HIS A 151 32.07 -71.10 -60.17
C HIS A 151 31.15 -71.86 -59.21
N ARG A 152 31.62 -72.19 -57.99
CA ARG A 152 30.78 -72.82 -56.95
C ARG A 152 29.59 -71.95 -56.55
N LEU A 153 29.77 -70.64 -56.46
CA LEU A 153 28.68 -69.72 -56.13
C LEU A 153 27.62 -69.69 -57.24
N ALA A 154 28.04 -69.64 -58.50
CA ALA A 154 27.14 -69.67 -59.66
C ALA A 154 26.34 -70.99 -59.73
N GLU A 155 27.00 -72.13 -59.51
CA GLU A 155 26.35 -73.44 -59.48
C GLU A 155 25.33 -73.55 -58.33
N LYS A 156 25.63 -72.95 -57.16
CA LYS A 156 24.71 -72.90 -56.03
C LYS A 156 23.46 -72.05 -56.32
N TYR A 157 23.60 -70.89 -56.97
CA TYR A 157 22.45 -70.07 -57.36
C TYR A 157 21.59 -70.71 -58.44
N VAL A 158 22.21 -71.39 -59.41
CA VAL A 158 21.48 -72.16 -60.43
C VAL A 158 20.69 -73.29 -59.78
N ASN A 159 21.24 -73.96 -58.76
CA ASN A 159 20.53 -74.99 -58.02
C ASN A 159 19.39 -74.43 -57.15
N ASP A 160 19.58 -73.32 -56.43
CA ASP A 160 18.51 -72.69 -55.63
C ASP A 160 17.33 -72.22 -56.49
N ILE A 161 17.58 -71.75 -57.71
CA ILE A 161 16.52 -71.37 -58.66
C ILE A 161 15.78 -72.60 -59.22
N ASN A 162 16.46 -73.75 -59.36
CA ASN A 162 15.84 -75.00 -59.78
C ASN A 162 15.12 -75.76 -58.64
N LEU A 163 15.34 -75.34 -57.39
CA LEU A 163 14.73 -75.93 -56.18
C LEU A 163 13.45 -75.19 -55.72
N ASN A 164 13.04 -74.12 -56.42
CA ASN A 164 11.72 -73.48 -56.34
C ASN A 164 10.98 -73.63 -57.67
#